data_AF-A0A1R3X607-F1
#
_entry.id   AF-A0A1R3X607-F1
#
_cell.length_a   1.000
_cell.length_b   1.000
_cell.length_c   1.000
_cell.angle_alpha   90.00
_cell.angle_beta   90.00
_cell.angle_gamma   90.00
#
_symmetry.space_group_name_H-M   'P 1'
#
loop_
_entity.id
_entity.type
_entity.pdbx_description
1 polymer ?
#
loop_
_entity_poly.entity_id
_entity_poly.type
_entity_poly.pdbx_seq_one_letter_code
_entity_poly.pdbx_strand_id
1 'polypeptide(L)'
;MSTAERRPLPLLVWFGMGVAGAVAGLLPWLVTGARLPLQNLAADPSTTETPFALLPFSQYFLTSIVALLVVGGASAGIAGRSLAAQRPRFGALALVGGVMLVQVVAAVQATAVTVASLEDSARSALYAGLVVGIILVSLSMSLLVLLLIARAQVAGATIALSLAALVSASWIGVALRDVMTVAPYELVQPILFVLRWLPPVLVGCAIAWCGFRTAGRVAAVIVSLAALWIGPAFFTAVSSAAGTRVLAPYPGEMAEYGIRVFVSALTMPELVLPPLLVAVIVGAAGSVLLRRLRRRDPQTPSPAGEPSSGAAVTASGPAAGRE
;
A
#
# COMPACT_ATOMS: atom_id res chain seq x y z
N MET A 1 -17.31 9.69 28.74
CA MET A 1 -17.56 8.97 27.47
C MET A 1 -17.94 7.56 27.81
N SER A 2 -19.18 7.16 27.53
CA SER A 2 -19.67 5.82 27.85
C SER A 2 -18.80 4.78 27.17
N THR A 3 -18.27 3.85 27.96
CA THR A 3 -17.65 2.60 27.53
C THR A 3 -18.74 1.71 26.95
N ALA A 4 -19.31 2.09 25.81
CA ALA A 4 -20.06 1.15 25.00
C ALA A 4 -19.07 0.06 24.59
N GLU A 5 -19.18 -1.11 25.22
CA GLU A 5 -18.44 -2.31 24.84
C GLU A 5 -18.57 -2.51 23.33
N ARG A 6 -17.47 -2.27 22.60
CA ARG A 6 -17.46 -2.52 21.16
C ARG A 6 -17.42 -4.03 20.97
N ARG A 7 -18.56 -4.62 20.66
CA ARG A 7 -18.67 -6.05 20.36
C ARG A 7 -17.75 -6.43 19.20
N PRO A 8 -17.08 -7.60 19.26
CA PRO A 8 -16.25 -8.05 18.15
C PRO A 8 -17.10 -8.30 16.90
N LEU A 9 -16.59 -7.88 15.74
CA LEU A 9 -17.25 -8.15 14.45
C LEU A 9 -17.11 -9.63 14.08
N PRO A 10 -18.09 -10.21 13.38
CA PRO A 10 -18.03 -11.61 12.94
C PRO A 10 -16.90 -11.83 11.94
N LEU A 11 -16.36 -13.06 11.89
CA LEU A 11 -15.23 -13.42 11.01
C LEU A 11 -15.55 -13.19 9.53
N LEU A 12 -16.81 -13.39 9.11
CA LEU A 12 -17.24 -13.16 7.74
C LEU A 12 -17.06 -11.70 7.30
N VAL A 13 -17.26 -10.74 8.21
CA VAL A 13 -17.03 -9.31 7.92
C VAL A 13 -15.53 -9.04 7.72
N TRP A 14 -14.67 -9.65 8.53
CA TRP A 14 -13.21 -9.55 8.34
C TRP A 14 -12.75 -10.16 7.02
N PHE A 15 -13.28 -11.33 6.67
CA PHE A 15 -13.04 -11.95 5.37
C PHE A 15 -13.52 -11.07 4.22
N GLY A 16 -14.76 -10.55 4.30
CA GLY A 16 -15.34 -9.65 3.31
C GLY A 16 -14.55 -8.36 3.12
N MET A 17 -13.99 -7.78 4.20
CA MET A 17 -13.08 -6.64 4.10
C MET A 17 -11.79 -6.99 3.34
N GLY A 18 -11.29 -8.21 3.50
CA GLY A 18 -10.14 -8.71 2.75
C GLY A 18 -10.45 -8.81 1.25
N VAL A 19 -11.58 -9.45 0.93
CA VAL A 19 -12.09 -9.54 -0.46
C VAL A 19 -12.25 -8.14 -1.06
N ALA A 20 -12.94 -7.24 -0.37
CA ALA A 20 -13.17 -5.87 -0.82
C ALA A 20 -11.86 -5.09 -1.03
N GLY A 21 -10.87 -5.25 -0.14
CA GLY A 21 -9.55 -4.65 -0.30
C GLY A 21 -8.83 -5.16 -1.55
N ALA A 22 -8.81 -6.48 -1.78
CA ALA A 22 -8.21 -7.04 -2.99
C ALA A 22 -8.92 -6.60 -4.28
N VAL A 23 -10.26 -6.57 -4.28
CA VAL A 23 -11.05 -6.04 -5.40
C VAL A 23 -10.76 -4.56 -5.64
N ALA A 24 -10.64 -3.74 -4.59
CA ALA A 24 -10.23 -2.35 -4.72
C ALA A 24 -8.83 -2.24 -5.36
N GLY A 25 -7.90 -3.13 -5.02
CA GLY A 25 -6.60 -3.24 -5.68
C GLY A 25 -6.71 -3.51 -7.18
N LEU A 26 -7.59 -4.41 -7.60
CA LEU A 26 -7.81 -4.76 -9.01
C LEU A 26 -8.67 -3.75 -9.78
N LEU A 27 -9.39 -2.86 -9.07
CA LEU A 27 -10.41 -1.99 -9.64
C LEU A 27 -9.96 -1.20 -10.89
N PRO A 28 -8.77 -0.56 -10.94
CA PRO A 28 -8.33 0.16 -12.13
C PRO A 28 -8.32 -0.70 -13.38
N TRP A 29 -7.90 -1.96 -13.24
CA TRP A 29 -7.81 -2.91 -14.34
C TRP A 29 -9.17 -3.47 -14.75
N LEU A 30 -10.06 -3.69 -13.78
CA LEU A 30 -11.43 -4.12 -14.05
C LEU A 30 -12.22 -3.04 -14.82
N VAL A 31 -12.02 -1.77 -14.50
CA VAL A 31 -12.67 -0.64 -15.18
C VAL A 31 -12.21 -0.50 -16.63
N THR A 32 -10.95 -0.85 -16.95
CA THR A 32 -10.45 -0.92 -18.34
C THR A 32 -10.91 -2.20 -19.08
N GLY A 33 -11.86 -2.95 -18.52
CA GLY A 33 -12.42 -4.16 -19.13
C GLY A 33 -11.62 -5.45 -18.91
N ALA A 34 -10.52 -5.39 -18.14
CA ALA A 34 -9.69 -6.53 -17.77
C ALA A 34 -9.36 -7.49 -18.94
N ARG A 35 -8.85 -6.93 -20.02
CA ARG A 35 -8.49 -7.67 -21.24
C ARG A 35 -7.00 -7.98 -21.26
N LEU A 36 -6.64 -9.24 -21.50
CA LEU A 36 -5.25 -9.66 -21.57
C LEU A 36 -4.48 -8.76 -22.57
N PRO A 37 -3.37 -8.12 -22.14
CA PRO A 37 -2.56 -7.36 -23.07
C PRO A 37 -2.04 -8.24 -24.21
N LEU A 38 -1.84 -7.66 -25.40
CA LEU A 38 -1.30 -8.38 -26.54
C LEU A 38 0.05 -9.02 -26.19
N GLN A 39 0.17 -10.31 -26.51
CA GLN A 39 1.36 -11.12 -26.25
C GLN A 39 2.23 -11.14 -27.51
N ASN A 40 3.52 -10.87 -27.35
CA ASN A 40 4.45 -10.88 -28.49
C ASN A 40 4.80 -12.29 -28.99
N LEU A 41 4.42 -13.30 -28.22
CA LEU A 41 4.67 -14.72 -28.46
C LEU A 41 3.31 -15.46 -28.56
N ALA A 42 2.28 -14.79 -29.06
CA ALA A 42 0.98 -15.40 -29.27
C ALA A 42 1.08 -16.52 -30.32
N ALA A 43 0.39 -17.65 -30.09
CA ALA A 43 0.37 -18.77 -31.03
C ALA A 43 -0.24 -18.39 -32.39
N ASP A 44 -1.23 -17.50 -32.38
CA ASP A 44 -1.79 -16.89 -33.57
C ASP A 44 -1.60 -15.35 -33.52
N PRO A 45 -0.64 -14.80 -34.27
CA PRO A 45 -0.38 -13.36 -34.30
C PRO A 45 -1.42 -12.55 -35.09
N SER A 46 -2.33 -13.21 -35.83
CA SER A 46 -3.36 -12.54 -36.63
C SER A 46 -4.64 -12.22 -35.86
N THR A 47 -4.84 -12.88 -34.72
CA THR A 47 -6.02 -12.67 -33.87
C THR A 47 -5.89 -11.39 -33.04
N THR A 48 -6.88 -10.50 -33.18
CA THR A 48 -7.01 -9.27 -32.38
C THR A 48 -7.88 -9.46 -31.13
N GLU A 49 -8.46 -10.65 -30.95
CA GLU A 49 -9.28 -10.96 -29.78
C GLU A 49 -8.42 -11.10 -28.52
N THR A 50 -8.64 -10.21 -27.55
CA THR A 50 -7.99 -10.28 -26.25
C THR A 50 -8.92 -10.92 -25.22
N PRO A 51 -8.59 -12.11 -24.67
CA PRO A 51 -9.43 -12.78 -23.68
C PRO A 51 -9.49 -11.97 -22.38
N PHE A 52 -10.49 -12.25 -21.55
CA PHE A 52 -10.59 -11.65 -20.22
C PHE A 52 -9.53 -12.24 -19.28
N ALA A 53 -8.78 -11.37 -18.59
CA ALA A 53 -7.76 -11.75 -17.60
C ALA A 53 -7.79 -10.79 -16.42
N LEU A 54 -7.89 -11.32 -15.19
CA LEU A 54 -8.00 -10.54 -13.96
C LEU A 54 -6.72 -9.77 -13.58
N LEU A 55 -5.59 -10.12 -14.19
CA LEU A 55 -4.35 -9.36 -14.11
C LEU A 55 -3.80 -9.08 -15.51
N PRO A 56 -3.14 -7.93 -15.71
CA PRO A 56 -2.50 -7.60 -16.97
C PRO A 56 -1.20 -8.39 -17.12
N PHE A 57 -1.30 -9.68 -17.42
CA PHE A 57 -0.15 -10.58 -17.52
C PHE A 57 0.71 -10.20 -18.75
N SER A 58 1.73 -9.39 -18.52
CA SER A 58 2.67 -8.94 -19.55
C SER A 58 3.94 -8.35 -18.94
N GLN A 59 5.08 -8.55 -19.61
CA GLN A 59 6.36 -7.91 -19.24
C GLN A 59 6.32 -6.37 -19.24
N TYR A 60 5.34 -5.77 -19.93
CA TYR A 60 5.17 -4.30 -19.95
C TYR A 60 4.34 -3.77 -18.78
N PHE A 61 3.76 -4.68 -17.98
CA PHE A 61 2.85 -4.35 -16.90
C PHE A 61 3.36 -4.80 -15.54
N LEU A 62 4.63 -5.16 -15.42
CA LEU A 62 5.22 -5.69 -14.18
C LEU A 62 4.98 -4.76 -12.98
N THR A 63 5.25 -3.46 -13.14
CA THR A 63 4.98 -2.45 -12.11
C THR A 63 3.49 -2.32 -11.81
N SER A 64 2.63 -2.46 -12.83
CA SER A 64 1.17 -2.42 -12.65
C SER A 64 0.66 -3.64 -11.87
N ILE A 65 1.18 -4.85 -12.14
CA ILE A 65 0.85 -6.06 -11.37
C ILE A 65 1.19 -5.85 -9.89
N VAL A 66 2.40 -5.35 -9.60
CA VAL A 66 2.82 -5.03 -8.23
C VAL A 66 1.86 -4.03 -7.60
N ALA A 67 1.51 -2.95 -8.32
CA ALA A 67 0.63 -1.90 -7.84
C ALA A 67 -0.78 -2.42 -7.50
N LEU A 68 -1.40 -3.20 -8.38
CA LEU A 68 -2.74 -3.76 -8.19
C LEU A 68 -2.80 -4.65 -6.95
N LEU A 69 -1.80 -5.52 -6.76
CA LEU A 69 -1.76 -6.45 -5.63
C LEU A 69 -1.42 -5.74 -4.31
N VAL A 70 -0.39 -4.89 -4.30
CA VAL A 70 0.08 -4.20 -3.09
C VAL A 70 -0.95 -3.18 -2.59
N VAL A 71 -1.60 -2.41 -3.48
CA VAL A 71 -2.66 -1.47 -3.08
C VAL A 71 -3.85 -2.24 -2.52
N GLY A 72 -4.20 -3.40 -3.08
CA GLY A 72 -5.27 -4.23 -2.51
C GLY A 72 -4.97 -4.72 -1.10
N GLY A 73 -3.74 -5.18 -0.85
CA GLY A 73 -3.26 -5.54 0.48
C GLY A 73 -3.25 -4.35 1.45
N ALA A 74 -2.83 -3.17 0.97
CA ALA A 74 -2.83 -1.94 1.75
C ALA A 74 -4.23 -1.50 2.16
N SER A 75 -5.19 -1.51 1.24
CA SER A 75 -6.60 -1.16 1.51
C SER A 75 -7.21 -2.07 2.58
N ALA A 76 -7.02 -3.40 2.46
CA ALA A 76 -7.45 -4.34 3.48
C ALA A 76 -6.75 -4.11 4.82
N GLY A 77 -5.44 -3.82 4.80
CA GLY A 77 -4.65 -3.50 5.98
C GLY A 77 -5.15 -2.27 6.72
N ILE A 78 -5.47 -1.20 5.99
CA ILE A 78 -6.02 0.06 6.53
C ILE A 78 -7.38 -0.20 7.18
N ALA A 79 -8.29 -0.90 6.48
CA ALA A 79 -9.58 -1.29 7.02
C ALA A 79 -9.40 -2.10 8.32
N GLY A 80 -8.54 -3.11 8.28
CA GLY A 80 -8.25 -3.96 9.43
C GLY A 80 -7.61 -3.21 10.61
N ARG A 81 -6.79 -2.19 10.36
CA ARG A 81 -6.21 -1.33 11.40
C ARG A 81 -7.26 -0.41 12.02
N SER A 82 -8.13 0.17 11.21
CA SER A 82 -9.18 1.09 11.67
C SER A 82 -10.19 0.41 12.61
N LEU A 83 -10.41 -0.89 12.42
CA LEU A 83 -11.33 -1.72 13.21
C LEU A 83 -10.59 -2.65 14.18
N ALA A 84 -9.31 -2.39 14.50
CA ALA A 84 -8.50 -3.27 15.34
C ALA A 84 -9.13 -3.53 16.73
N ALA A 85 -9.85 -2.56 17.29
CA ALA A 85 -10.54 -2.71 18.58
C ALA A 85 -11.71 -3.72 18.55
N GLN A 86 -12.24 -4.05 17.37
CA GLN A 86 -13.36 -4.99 17.18
C GLN A 86 -12.90 -6.33 16.60
N ARG A 87 -11.59 -6.62 16.66
CA ARG A 87 -10.98 -7.79 16.01
C ARG A 87 -11.15 -9.05 16.86
N PRO A 88 -11.83 -10.10 16.36
CA PRO A 88 -11.86 -11.41 17.02
C PRO A 88 -10.51 -12.12 16.87
N ARG A 89 -10.29 -13.20 17.64
CA ARG A 89 -9.04 -13.98 17.65
C ARG A 89 -8.52 -14.36 16.25
N PHE A 90 -9.42 -14.74 15.34
CA PHE A 90 -9.10 -15.13 13.96
C PHE A 90 -9.38 -14.04 12.92
N GLY A 91 -9.69 -12.79 13.33
CA GLY A 91 -10.05 -11.72 12.40
C GLY A 91 -8.93 -11.34 11.44
N ALA A 92 -7.68 -11.36 11.90
CA ALA A 92 -6.52 -11.12 11.02
C ALA A 92 -6.33 -12.24 9.98
N LEU A 93 -6.57 -13.50 10.38
CA LEU A 93 -6.47 -14.63 9.46
C LEU A 93 -7.58 -14.57 8.41
N ALA A 94 -8.82 -14.27 8.82
CA ALA A 94 -9.94 -14.09 7.91
C ALA A 94 -9.68 -12.95 6.89
N LEU A 95 -9.13 -11.82 7.35
CA LEU A 95 -8.74 -10.69 6.50
C LEU A 95 -7.70 -11.09 5.45
N VAL A 96 -6.64 -11.79 5.88
CA VAL A 96 -5.60 -12.32 4.98
C VAL A 96 -6.20 -13.33 4.00
N GLY A 97 -7.05 -14.24 4.48
CA GLY A 97 -7.72 -15.23 3.65
C GLY A 97 -8.55 -14.60 2.54
N GLY A 98 -9.30 -13.54 2.84
CA GLY A 98 -10.09 -12.80 1.85
C GLY A 98 -9.23 -12.16 0.76
N VAL A 99 -8.11 -11.51 1.15
CA VAL A 99 -7.18 -10.89 0.18
C VAL A 99 -6.50 -11.96 -0.68
N MET A 100 -5.93 -12.98 -0.04
CA MET A 100 -5.17 -14.03 -0.73
C MET A 100 -6.04 -14.85 -1.67
N LEU A 101 -7.30 -15.12 -1.29
CA LEU A 101 -8.24 -15.81 -2.19
C LEU A 101 -8.39 -15.06 -3.51
N VAL A 102 -8.72 -13.76 -3.46
CA VAL A 102 -8.94 -12.96 -4.68
C VAL A 102 -7.66 -12.84 -5.50
N GLN A 103 -6.53 -12.53 -4.85
CA GLN A 103 -5.27 -12.31 -5.55
C GLN A 103 -4.70 -13.59 -6.18
N VAL A 104 -4.81 -14.73 -5.49
CA VAL A 104 -4.37 -16.04 -6.03
C VAL A 104 -5.29 -16.48 -7.17
N VAL A 105 -6.62 -16.32 -7.05
CA VAL A 105 -7.55 -16.61 -8.14
C VAL A 105 -7.23 -15.74 -9.37
N ALA A 106 -6.98 -14.45 -9.18
CA ALA A 106 -6.59 -13.54 -10.26
C ALA A 106 -5.27 -13.96 -10.93
N ALA A 107 -4.27 -14.34 -10.12
CA ALA A 107 -2.98 -14.84 -10.61
C ALA A 107 -3.11 -16.12 -11.43
N VAL A 108 -3.82 -17.13 -10.89
CA VAL A 108 -4.03 -18.42 -11.55
C VAL A 108 -4.81 -18.24 -12.85
N GLN A 109 -5.91 -17.48 -12.82
CA GLN A 109 -6.74 -17.24 -13.99
C GLN A 109 -5.98 -16.51 -15.10
N ALA A 110 -5.26 -15.43 -14.78
CA ALA A 110 -4.48 -14.69 -15.75
C ALA A 110 -3.34 -15.53 -16.33
N THR A 111 -2.68 -16.34 -15.51
CA THR A 111 -1.62 -17.26 -15.97
C THR A 111 -2.17 -18.32 -16.91
N ALA A 112 -3.28 -18.98 -16.54
CA ALA A 112 -3.89 -20.03 -17.36
C ALA A 112 -4.32 -19.51 -18.74
N VAL A 113 -5.00 -18.35 -18.78
CA VAL A 113 -5.43 -17.71 -20.04
C VAL A 113 -4.23 -17.30 -20.89
N THR A 114 -3.18 -16.76 -20.27
CA THR A 114 -1.98 -16.35 -21.01
C THR A 114 -1.27 -17.56 -21.60
N VAL A 115 -0.96 -18.58 -20.80
CA VAL A 115 -0.23 -19.78 -21.25
C VAL A 115 -0.99 -20.48 -22.39
N ALA A 116 -2.31 -20.56 -22.33
CA ALA A 116 -3.13 -21.12 -23.40
C ALA A 116 -3.09 -20.31 -24.72
N SER A 117 -2.69 -19.04 -24.66
CA SER A 117 -2.61 -18.14 -25.82
C SER A 117 -1.19 -18.05 -26.42
N LEU A 118 -0.17 -18.58 -25.74
CA LEU A 118 1.22 -18.51 -26.18
C LEU A 118 1.57 -19.66 -27.12
N GLU A 119 2.53 -19.43 -28.02
CA GLU A 119 3.15 -20.51 -28.80
C GLU A 119 3.83 -21.52 -27.87
N ASP A 120 3.83 -22.80 -28.27
CA ASP A 120 4.52 -23.86 -27.53
C ASP A 120 6.03 -23.78 -27.80
N SER A 121 6.71 -22.93 -27.04
CA SER A 121 8.14 -22.71 -27.17
C SER A 121 8.81 -22.50 -25.80
N ALA A 122 10.09 -22.87 -25.70
CA ALA A 122 10.88 -22.64 -24.50
C ALA A 122 10.96 -21.15 -24.11
N ARG A 123 10.86 -20.25 -25.10
CA ARG A 123 10.83 -18.79 -24.89
C ARG A 123 9.54 -18.36 -24.20
N SER A 124 8.40 -18.88 -24.64
CA SER A 124 7.10 -18.65 -24.00
C SER A 124 7.08 -19.14 -22.55
N ALA A 125 7.67 -20.31 -22.28
CA ALA A 125 7.78 -20.85 -20.93
C ALA A 125 8.64 -19.96 -20.02
N LEU A 126 9.81 -19.50 -20.49
CA LEU A 126 10.67 -18.58 -19.74
C LEU A 126 9.98 -17.24 -19.47
N TYR A 127 9.29 -16.69 -20.48
CA TYR A 127 8.49 -15.48 -20.36
C TYR A 127 7.40 -15.61 -19.30
N ALA A 128 6.58 -16.66 -19.38
CA ALA A 128 5.51 -16.91 -18.42
C ALA A 128 6.07 -17.12 -17.01
N GLY A 129 7.16 -17.88 -16.88
CA GLY A 129 7.85 -18.10 -15.60
C GLY A 129 8.33 -16.81 -14.95
N LEU A 130 8.89 -15.88 -15.72
CA LEU A 130 9.35 -14.58 -15.21
C LEU A 130 8.19 -13.72 -14.67
N VAL A 131 7.10 -13.62 -15.44
CA VAL A 131 5.93 -12.85 -15.03
C VAL A 131 5.25 -13.49 -13.80
N VAL A 132 5.14 -14.83 -13.76
CA VAL A 132 4.66 -15.56 -12.57
C VAL A 132 5.55 -15.30 -11.36
N GLY A 133 6.88 -15.29 -11.53
CA GLY A 133 7.82 -14.94 -10.46
C GLY A 133 7.53 -13.56 -9.86
N ILE A 134 7.27 -12.56 -10.72
CA ILE A 134 6.91 -11.20 -10.28
C ILE A 134 5.55 -11.18 -9.57
N ILE A 135 4.58 -11.96 -10.05
CA ILE A 135 3.29 -12.12 -9.35
C ILE A 135 3.50 -12.70 -7.95
N LEU A 136 4.31 -13.75 -7.79
CA LEU A 136 4.59 -14.38 -6.49
C LEU A 136 5.28 -13.42 -5.51
N VAL A 137 6.27 -12.64 -5.99
CA VAL A 137 6.91 -11.58 -5.18
C VAL A 137 5.89 -10.52 -4.80
N SER A 138 5.01 -10.13 -5.72
CA SER A 138 3.96 -9.14 -5.48
C SER A 138 2.91 -9.61 -4.48
N LEU A 139 2.51 -10.89 -4.51
CA LEU A 139 1.64 -11.51 -3.51
C LEU A 139 2.27 -11.48 -2.12
N SER A 140 3.56 -11.82 -2.05
CA SER A 140 4.33 -11.77 -0.80
C SER A 140 4.42 -10.34 -0.25
N MET A 141 4.66 -9.37 -1.12
CA MET A 141 4.70 -7.95 -0.76
C MET A 141 3.34 -7.42 -0.31
N SER A 142 2.26 -7.81 -1.01
CA SER A 142 0.87 -7.52 -0.62
C SER A 142 0.56 -8.04 0.78
N LEU A 143 0.92 -9.30 1.06
CA LEU A 143 0.76 -9.91 2.39
C LEU A 143 1.56 -9.16 3.46
N LEU A 144 2.83 -8.83 3.18
CA LEU A 144 3.69 -8.09 4.08
C LEU A 144 3.09 -6.72 4.41
N VAL A 145 2.68 -5.96 3.38
CA VAL A 145 2.08 -4.62 3.54
C VAL A 145 0.78 -4.71 4.33
N LEU A 146 -0.10 -5.66 4.02
CA LEU A 146 -1.34 -5.90 4.77
C LEU A 146 -1.04 -6.13 6.25
N LEU A 147 -0.15 -7.08 6.56
CA LEU A 147 0.16 -7.47 7.94
C LEU A 147 0.82 -6.33 8.72
N LEU A 148 1.76 -5.61 8.10
CA LEU A 148 2.40 -4.45 8.72
C LEU A 148 1.39 -3.34 9.03
N ILE A 149 0.49 -3.01 8.10
CA ILE A 149 -0.54 -2.00 8.36
C ILE A 149 -1.54 -2.51 9.40
N ALA A 150 -2.02 -3.74 9.30
CA ALA A 150 -3.08 -4.26 10.17
C ALA A 150 -2.61 -4.58 11.59
N ARG A 151 -1.34 -4.99 11.79
CA ARG A 151 -0.86 -5.55 13.07
C ARG A 151 0.37 -4.86 13.65
N ALA A 152 1.24 -4.26 12.85
CA ALA A 152 2.47 -3.69 13.40
C ALA A 152 2.20 -2.41 14.21
N GLN A 153 3.18 -2.06 15.04
CA GLN A 153 3.24 -0.74 15.66
C GLN A 153 3.27 0.36 14.57
N VAL A 154 3.03 1.60 14.98
CA VAL A 154 2.96 2.77 14.07
C VAL A 154 4.15 2.84 13.11
N ALA A 155 5.35 2.52 13.58
CA ALA A 155 6.56 2.48 12.77
C ALA A 155 6.45 1.49 11.59
N GLY A 156 6.08 0.23 11.84
CA GLY A 156 5.92 -0.78 10.78
C GLY A 156 4.80 -0.45 9.81
N ALA A 157 3.67 0.07 10.31
CA ALA A 157 2.58 0.52 9.45
C ALA A 157 2.99 1.70 8.56
N THR A 158 3.84 2.59 9.03
CA THR A 158 4.37 3.72 8.24
C THR A 158 5.22 3.22 7.08
N ILE A 159 6.12 2.26 7.32
CA ILE A 159 6.94 1.65 6.26
C ILE A 159 6.03 1.04 5.18
N ALA A 160 5.01 0.28 5.58
CA ALA A 160 4.09 -0.36 4.66
C ALA A 160 3.20 0.62 3.89
N LEU A 161 2.74 1.70 4.53
CA LEU A 161 2.02 2.78 3.84
C LEU A 161 2.92 3.50 2.82
N SER A 162 4.19 3.73 3.15
CA SER A 162 5.16 4.29 2.22
C SER A 162 5.39 3.37 1.03
N LEU A 163 5.51 2.05 1.24
CA LEU A 163 5.64 1.08 0.16
C LEU A 163 4.41 1.06 -0.76
N ALA A 164 3.21 1.12 -0.20
CA ALA A 164 1.97 1.24 -0.98
C ALA A 164 1.89 2.58 -1.74
N ALA A 165 2.37 3.67 -1.13
CA ALA A 165 2.43 4.98 -1.76
C ALA A 165 3.33 4.99 -3.02
N LEU A 166 4.45 4.26 -3.01
CA LEU A 166 5.35 4.18 -4.17
C LEU A 166 4.68 3.65 -5.42
N VAL A 167 3.78 2.69 -5.27
CA VAL A 167 3.08 2.05 -6.38
C VAL A 167 1.71 2.67 -6.68
N SER A 168 1.26 3.64 -5.87
CA SER A 168 -0.04 4.30 -6.02
C SER A 168 -0.18 5.03 -7.36
N ALA A 169 0.87 5.69 -7.84
CA ALA A 169 0.86 6.36 -9.15
C ALA A 169 0.65 5.35 -10.28
N SER A 170 1.26 4.17 -10.21
CA SER A 170 1.02 3.11 -11.20
C SER A 170 -0.39 2.53 -11.09
N TRP A 171 -0.95 2.42 -9.87
CA TRP A 171 -2.32 1.94 -9.68
C TRP A 171 -3.34 2.90 -10.33
N ILE A 172 -3.19 4.21 -10.11
CA ILE A 172 -4.03 5.21 -10.78
C ILE A 172 -3.75 5.25 -12.29
N GLY A 173 -2.49 5.14 -12.69
CA GLY A 173 -2.08 5.13 -14.09
C GLY A 173 -2.72 4.02 -14.91
N VAL A 174 -3.03 2.87 -14.29
CA VAL A 174 -3.81 1.80 -14.96
C VAL A 174 -5.21 2.29 -15.34
N ALA A 175 -5.93 2.93 -14.42
CA ALA A 175 -7.28 3.44 -14.70
C ALA A 175 -7.29 4.56 -15.74
N LEU A 176 -6.22 5.35 -15.80
CA LEU A 176 -6.10 6.48 -16.71
C LEU A 176 -5.46 6.12 -18.05
N ARG A 177 -5.11 4.85 -18.29
CA ARG A 177 -4.37 4.41 -19.48
C ARG A 177 -4.96 4.93 -20.78
N ASP A 178 -6.25 4.71 -21.01
CA ASP A 178 -6.90 5.08 -22.27
C ASP A 178 -6.98 6.60 -22.44
N VAL A 179 -7.11 7.33 -21.34
CA VAL A 179 -7.02 8.80 -21.33
C VAL A 179 -5.61 9.23 -21.69
N MET A 180 -4.58 8.60 -21.13
CA MET A 180 -3.18 8.95 -21.40
C MET A 180 -2.74 8.66 -22.84
N THR A 181 -3.41 7.76 -23.56
CA THR A 181 -3.06 7.40 -24.94
C THR A 181 -3.82 8.22 -25.98
N VAL A 182 -5.07 8.59 -25.72
CA VAL A 182 -5.97 9.22 -26.71
C VAL A 182 -6.22 10.70 -26.44
N ALA A 183 -6.07 11.18 -25.20
CA ALA A 183 -6.42 12.55 -24.86
C ALA A 183 -5.41 13.59 -25.39
N PRO A 184 -5.86 14.84 -25.63
CA PRO A 184 -4.99 15.96 -25.96
C PRO A 184 -3.89 16.20 -24.91
N TYR A 185 -2.75 16.71 -25.37
CA TYR A 185 -1.57 16.94 -24.55
C TYR A 185 -1.84 17.84 -23.33
N GLU A 186 -2.73 18.83 -23.48
CA GLU A 186 -3.11 19.79 -22.44
C GLU A 186 -3.82 19.13 -21.26
N LEU A 187 -4.52 18.01 -21.48
CA LEU A 187 -5.16 17.22 -20.42
C LEU A 187 -4.19 16.21 -19.79
N VAL A 188 -3.27 15.65 -20.60
CA VAL A 188 -2.30 14.66 -20.13
C VAL A 188 -1.25 15.28 -19.21
N GLN A 189 -0.77 16.49 -19.52
CA GLN A 189 0.28 17.16 -18.76
C GLN A 189 -0.05 17.34 -17.25
N PRO A 190 -1.22 17.89 -16.83
CA PRO A 190 -1.54 18.03 -15.42
C PRO A 190 -1.70 16.67 -14.72
N ILE A 191 -2.19 15.65 -15.44
CA ILE A 191 -2.31 14.29 -14.88
C ILE A 191 -0.93 13.72 -14.58
N LEU A 192 0.01 13.80 -15.53
CA LEU A 192 1.39 13.34 -15.32
C LEU A 192 2.08 14.12 -14.19
N PHE A 193 1.80 15.43 -14.07
CA PHE A 193 2.28 16.23 -12.96
C PHE A 193 1.77 15.68 -11.61
N VAL A 194 0.46 15.43 -11.49
CA VAL A 194 -0.13 14.86 -10.27
C VAL A 194 0.45 13.48 -9.97
N LEU A 195 0.52 12.58 -10.96
CA LEU A 195 1.06 11.22 -10.79
C LEU A 195 2.53 11.23 -10.36
N ARG A 196 3.33 12.18 -10.85
CA ARG A 196 4.73 12.34 -10.46
C ARG A 196 4.88 12.70 -8.98
N TRP A 197 4.03 13.59 -8.47
CA TRP A 197 4.14 14.10 -7.10
C TRP A 197 3.31 13.33 -6.08
N LEU A 198 2.41 12.46 -6.53
CA LEU A 198 1.55 11.68 -5.64
C LEU A 198 2.35 10.76 -4.68
N PRO A 199 3.31 9.92 -5.14
CA PRO A 199 4.06 9.05 -4.23
C PRO A 199 4.82 9.81 -3.12
N PRO A 200 5.66 10.84 -3.40
CA PRO A 200 6.37 11.53 -2.33
C PRO A 200 5.45 12.27 -1.36
N VAL A 201 4.32 12.82 -1.83
CA VAL A 201 3.32 13.45 -0.96
C VAL A 201 2.71 12.43 0.00
N LEU A 202 2.30 11.26 -0.51
CA LEU A 202 1.73 10.20 0.32
C LEU A 202 2.74 9.62 1.32
N VAL A 203 4.01 9.45 0.92
CA VAL A 203 5.10 9.06 1.83
C VAL A 203 5.29 10.12 2.92
N GLY A 204 5.29 11.41 2.55
CA GLY A 204 5.33 12.52 3.51
C GLY A 204 4.14 12.49 4.49
N CYS A 205 2.92 12.22 4.01
CA CYS A 205 1.75 12.07 4.88
C CYS A 205 1.90 10.88 5.86
N ALA A 206 2.44 9.75 5.41
CA ALA A 206 2.72 8.60 6.27
C ALA A 206 3.76 8.95 7.35
N ILE A 207 4.83 9.67 6.99
CA ILE A 207 5.85 10.18 7.91
C ILE A 207 5.23 11.15 8.93
N ALA A 208 4.37 12.07 8.48
CA ALA A 208 3.66 13.02 9.33
C ALA A 208 2.79 12.31 10.38
N TRP A 209 2.08 11.25 9.97
CA TRP A 209 1.28 10.42 10.86
C TRP A 209 2.14 9.66 11.88
N CYS A 210 3.30 9.15 11.44
CA CYS A 210 4.27 8.46 12.29
C CYS A 210 4.83 9.37 13.38
N GLY A 211 5.35 10.54 13.00
CA GLY A 211 6.07 11.47 13.86
C GLY A 211 7.38 10.92 14.44
N PHE A 212 8.07 11.72 15.28
CA PHE A 212 9.47 11.47 15.68
C PHE A 212 9.68 11.16 17.18
N ARG A 213 8.74 10.48 17.84
CA ARG A 213 8.76 10.35 19.31
C ARG A 213 9.66 9.23 19.85
N THR A 214 9.97 8.23 19.03
CA THR A 214 10.75 7.05 19.44
C THR A 214 11.77 6.68 18.37
N ALA A 215 12.86 6.01 18.76
CA ALA A 215 13.90 5.56 17.84
C ALA A 215 13.33 4.70 16.69
N GLY A 216 12.39 3.78 17.00
CA GLY A 216 11.73 2.96 15.97
C GLY A 216 10.92 3.77 14.95
N ARG A 217 10.34 4.91 15.34
CA ARG A 217 9.64 5.80 14.40
C ARG A 217 10.62 6.57 13.52
N VAL A 218 11.75 7.02 14.08
CA VAL A 218 12.84 7.65 13.31
C VAL A 218 13.39 6.66 12.27
N ALA A 219 13.65 5.42 12.69
CA ALA A 219 14.06 4.35 11.78
C ALA A 219 13.04 4.12 10.66
N ALA A 220 11.73 4.10 10.98
CA ALA A 220 10.69 3.97 9.95
C ALA A 220 10.65 5.14 8.96
N VAL A 221 10.95 6.38 9.39
CA VAL A 221 11.09 7.52 8.48
C VAL A 221 12.28 7.33 7.55
N ILE A 222 13.44 6.95 8.09
CA ILE A 222 14.65 6.69 7.30
C ILE A 222 14.38 5.60 6.26
N VAL A 223 13.78 4.48 6.68
CA VAL A 223 13.41 3.36 5.77
C VAL A 223 12.40 3.81 4.71
N SER A 224 11.43 4.66 5.07
CA SER A 224 10.45 5.18 4.10
C SER A 224 11.08 6.09 3.05
N LEU A 225 12.01 6.95 3.46
CA LEU A 225 12.76 7.81 2.54
C LEU A 225 13.72 6.99 1.68
N ALA A 226 14.39 5.99 2.26
CA ALA A 226 15.23 5.05 1.51
C ALA A 226 14.41 4.28 0.48
N ALA A 227 13.20 3.82 0.82
CA ALA A 227 12.31 3.17 -0.12
C ALA A 227 11.86 4.13 -1.25
N LEU A 228 11.62 5.41 -0.96
CA LEU A 228 11.30 6.43 -1.96
C LEU A 228 12.48 6.74 -2.88
N TRP A 229 13.71 6.64 -2.38
CA TRP A 229 14.93 6.77 -3.18
C TRP A 229 15.18 5.54 -4.06
N ILE A 230 15.13 4.34 -3.48
CA ILE A 230 15.54 3.09 -4.12
C ILE A 230 14.44 2.52 -5.02
N GLY A 231 13.18 2.63 -4.60
CA GLY A 231 12.03 1.99 -5.25
C GLY A 231 11.87 2.36 -6.73
N PRO A 232 11.83 3.67 -7.09
CA PRO A 232 11.73 4.08 -8.50
C PRO A 232 12.90 3.58 -9.36
N ALA A 233 14.13 3.65 -8.84
CA ALA A 233 15.31 3.12 -9.55
C ALA A 233 15.20 1.60 -9.78
N PHE A 234 14.73 0.87 -8.77
CA PHE A 234 14.49 -0.58 -8.87
C PHE A 234 13.45 -0.92 -9.95
N PHE A 235 12.29 -0.26 -9.93
CA PHE A 235 11.26 -0.50 -10.95
C PHE A 235 11.73 -0.16 -12.37
N THR A 236 12.46 0.94 -12.53
CA THR A 236 13.06 1.32 -13.82
C THR A 236 14.04 0.26 -14.31
N ALA A 237 14.93 -0.23 -13.44
CA ALA A 237 15.91 -1.26 -13.77
C ALA A 237 15.25 -2.57 -14.18
N VAL A 238 14.29 -3.07 -13.40
CA VAL A 238 13.55 -4.31 -13.69
C VAL A 238 12.78 -4.17 -15.00
N SER A 239 12.09 -3.05 -15.22
CA SER A 239 11.33 -2.81 -16.44
C SER A 239 12.23 -2.72 -17.68
N SER A 240 13.41 -2.10 -17.54
CA SER A 240 14.39 -1.99 -18.63
C SER A 240 15.01 -3.35 -18.96
N ALA A 241 15.41 -4.11 -17.94
CA ALA A 241 15.96 -5.45 -18.10
C ALA A 241 14.94 -6.40 -18.74
N ALA A 242 13.73 -6.49 -18.19
CA ALA A 242 12.67 -7.34 -18.70
C ALA A 242 12.16 -6.90 -20.09
N GLY A 243 12.23 -5.61 -20.42
CA GLY A 243 11.83 -5.10 -21.73
C GLY A 243 12.82 -5.42 -22.86
N THR A 244 14.07 -5.79 -22.53
CA THR A 244 15.14 -5.96 -23.52
C THR A 244 15.16 -7.40 -24.08
N ARG A 245 14.38 -7.63 -25.13
CA ARG A 245 14.22 -8.95 -25.77
C ARG A 245 15.52 -9.51 -26.35
N VAL A 246 16.45 -8.65 -26.76
CA VAL A 246 17.74 -9.04 -27.34
C VAL A 246 18.61 -9.80 -26.32
N LEU A 247 18.50 -9.46 -25.04
CA LEU A 247 19.27 -10.07 -23.97
C LEU A 247 18.56 -11.29 -23.35
N ALA A 248 17.37 -11.67 -23.84
CA ALA A 248 16.63 -12.83 -23.32
C ALA A 248 17.43 -14.15 -23.33
N PRO A 249 18.27 -14.44 -24.35
CA PRO A 249 19.15 -15.61 -24.33
C PRO A 249 20.34 -15.50 -23.36
N TYR A 250 20.65 -14.30 -22.86
CA TYR A 250 21.86 -13.99 -22.08
C TYR A 250 21.49 -13.38 -20.71
N PRO A 251 21.02 -14.19 -19.74
CA PRO A 251 20.50 -13.67 -18.46
C PRO A 251 21.54 -12.92 -17.63
N GLY A 252 22.83 -13.27 -17.76
CA GLY A 252 23.93 -12.55 -17.11
C GLY A 252 24.07 -11.12 -17.63
N GLU A 253 24.06 -10.94 -18.95
CA GLU A 253 24.13 -9.61 -19.59
C GLU A 253 22.87 -8.78 -19.30
N MET A 254 21.71 -9.42 -19.24
CA MET A 254 20.46 -8.77 -18.84
C MET A 254 20.52 -8.25 -17.40
N ALA A 255 21.08 -9.03 -16.47
CA ALA A 255 21.27 -8.61 -15.09
C ALA A 255 22.26 -7.44 -15.00
N GLU A 256 23.38 -7.50 -15.73
CA GLU A 256 24.36 -6.41 -15.78
C GLU A 256 23.75 -5.12 -16.37
N TYR A 257 22.96 -5.23 -17.44
CA TYR A 257 22.21 -4.10 -17.98
C TYR A 257 21.25 -3.50 -16.95
N GLY A 258 20.47 -4.34 -16.26
CA GLY A 258 19.59 -3.92 -15.18
C GLY A 258 20.33 -3.20 -14.04
N ILE A 259 21.48 -3.73 -13.60
CA ILE A 259 22.32 -3.12 -12.56
C ILE A 259 22.84 -1.75 -13.01
N ARG A 260 23.29 -1.62 -14.26
CA ARG A 260 23.73 -0.32 -14.81
C ARG A 260 22.60 0.70 -14.83
N VAL A 261 21.41 0.32 -15.27
CA VAL A 261 20.21 1.19 -15.24
C VAL A 261 19.86 1.56 -13.80
N PHE A 262 19.91 0.60 -12.88
CA PHE A 262 19.64 0.83 -11.46
C PHE A 262 20.59 1.87 -10.86
N VAL A 263 21.90 1.67 -11.00
CA VAL A 263 22.93 2.58 -10.46
C VAL A 263 22.82 3.96 -11.10
N SER A 264 22.56 4.01 -12.40
CA SER A 264 22.34 5.27 -13.11
C SER A 264 21.13 6.03 -12.57
N ALA A 265 19.97 5.38 -12.46
CA ALA A 265 18.76 5.99 -11.92
C ALA A 265 18.89 6.38 -10.44
N LEU A 266 19.63 5.60 -9.65
CA LEU A 266 19.84 5.85 -8.22
C LEU A 266 20.74 7.07 -7.94
N THR A 267 21.60 7.43 -8.90
CA THR A 267 22.59 8.50 -8.75
C THR A 267 22.23 9.80 -9.49
N MET A 268 21.18 9.81 -10.30
CA MET A 268 20.67 11.01 -10.99
C MET A 268 19.99 12.00 -10.02
N PRO A 269 20.59 13.16 -9.71
CA PRO A 269 20.05 14.09 -8.71
C PRO A 269 18.66 14.62 -9.06
N GLU A 270 18.37 14.80 -10.35
CA GLU A 270 17.11 15.35 -10.87
C GLU A 270 15.93 14.40 -10.62
N LEU A 271 16.18 13.10 -10.55
CA LEU A 271 15.18 12.07 -10.26
C LEU A 271 15.02 11.83 -8.77
N VAL A 272 16.10 11.97 -7.99
CA VAL A 272 16.15 11.59 -6.58
C VAL A 272 15.81 12.72 -5.63
N LEU A 273 16.44 13.89 -5.79
CA LEU A 273 16.33 14.98 -4.81
C LEU A 273 14.92 15.58 -4.72
N PRO A 274 14.22 15.90 -5.82
CA PRO A 274 12.93 16.58 -5.72
C PRO A 274 11.85 15.77 -4.98
N PRO A 275 11.64 14.47 -5.27
CA PRO A 275 10.67 13.65 -4.51
C PRO A 275 11.03 13.53 -3.02
N LEU A 276 12.31 13.36 -2.69
CA LEU A 276 12.75 13.28 -1.29
C LEU A 276 12.48 14.59 -0.54
N LEU A 277 12.79 15.74 -1.15
CA LEU A 277 12.52 17.05 -0.57
C LEU A 277 11.02 17.24 -0.32
N VAL A 278 10.16 16.89 -1.28
CA VAL A 278 8.71 16.98 -1.09
C VAL A 278 8.23 16.09 0.05
N ALA A 279 8.69 14.83 0.12
CA ALA A 279 8.32 13.94 1.22
C ALA A 279 8.77 14.47 2.58
N VAL A 280 9.98 15.03 2.68
CA VAL A 280 10.52 15.64 3.90
C VAL A 280 9.72 16.87 4.30
N ILE A 281 9.44 17.78 3.37
CA ILE A 281 8.68 19.02 3.62
C ILE A 281 7.26 18.68 4.10
N VAL A 282 6.55 17.81 3.37
CA VAL A 282 5.19 17.37 3.73
C VAL A 282 5.20 16.65 5.08
N GLY A 283 6.18 15.76 5.30
CA GLY A 283 6.33 15.02 6.56
C GLY A 283 6.60 15.91 7.77
N ALA A 284 7.49 16.90 7.62
CA ALA A 284 7.84 17.85 8.67
C ALA A 284 6.67 18.81 8.97
N ALA A 285 6.11 19.44 7.94
CA ALA A 285 4.98 20.36 8.07
C ALA A 285 3.75 19.67 8.67
N GLY A 286 3.40 18.49 8.17
CA GLY A 286 2.29 17.68 8.67
C GLY A 286 2.51 17.23 10.13
N SER A 287 3.74 16.84 10.49
CA SER A 287 4.09 16.49 11.88
C SER A 287 3.88 17.68 12.84
N VAL A 288 4.31 18.88 12.44
CA VAL A 288 4.15 20.10 13.25
C VAL A 288 2.67 20.45 13.41
N LEU A 289 1.90 20.41 12.32
CA LEU A 289 0.46 20.68 12.33
C LEU A 289 -0.29 19.71 13.26
N LEU A 290 -0.07 18.40 13.10
CA LEU A 290 -0.71 17.37 13.93
C LEU A 290 -0.34 17.49 15.41
N ARG A 291 0.89 17.91 15.73
CA ARG A 291 1.30 18.18 17.12
C ARG A 291 0.57 19.38 17.70
N ARG A 292 0.36 20.45 16.93
CA ARG A 292 -0.39 21.64 17.38
C ARG A 292 -1.87 21.32 17.60
N LEU A 293 -2.48 20.54 16.70
CA LEU A 293 -3.88 20.13 16.84
C LEU A 293 -4.11 19.26 18.07
N ARG A 294 -3.22 18.29 18.35
CA ARG A 294 -3.35 17.42 19.54
C ARG A 294 -3.11 18.12 20.88
N ARG A 295 -2.46 19.28 20.90
CA ARG A 295 -2.29 20.10 22.11
C ARG A 295 -3.50 21.00 22.39
N ARG A 296 -4.40 21.16 21.42
CA ARG A 296 -5.60 22.00 21.49
C ARG A 296 -6.86 21.27 21.94
N ASP A 297 -6.76 20.03 22.42
CA ASP A 297 -7.82 19.42 23.23
C ASP A 297 -7.57 19.79 24.71
N PRO A 298 -8.12 20.91 25.21
CA PRO A 298 -8.16 21.18 26.64
C PRO A 298 -9.02 20.12 27.31
N GLN A 299 -8.52 19.62 28.43
CA GLN A 299 -9.30 18.87 29.40
C GLN A 299 -10.65 19.55 29.61
N THR A 300 -11.74 18.80 29.44
CA THR A 300 -13.03 19.13 30.05
C THR A 300 -12.73 19.53 31.50
N PRO A 301 -13.10 20.74 31.94
CA PRO A 301 -12.90 21.15 33.33
C PRO A 301 -13.55 20.09 34.22
N SER A 302 -12.76 19.53 35.14
CA SER A 302 -13.29 18.76 36.26
C SER A 302 -14.39 19.61 36.90
N PRO A 303 -15.61 19.09 37.13
CA PRO A 303 -16.59 19.81 37.92
C PRO A 303 -15.96 20.08 39.28
N ALA A 304 -15.60 21.34 39.50
CA ALA A 304 -15.01 21.83 40.72
C ALA A 304 -16.10 21.87 41.78
N GLY A 305 -15.82 21.22 42.91
CA GLY A 305 -16.31 21.60 44.23
C GLY A 305 -17.80 21.51 44.46
N GLU A 306 -18.26 20.38 44.99
CA GLU A 306 -19.30 20.47 46.02
C GLU A 306 -18.67 21.20 47.24
N PRO A 307 -19.23 22.34 47.67
CA PRO A 307 -18.80 22.99 48.89
C PRO A 307 -19.20 22.13 50.09
N SER A 308 -18.20 21.74 50.88
CA SER A 308 -18.36 21.28 52.25
C SER A 308 -19.13 22.32 53.07
N SER A 309 -20.41 22.08 53.32
CA SER A 309 -21.17 22.78 54.35
C SER A 309 -20.61 22.37 55.72
N GLY A 310 -20.06 23.35 56.44
CA GLY A 310 -19.38 23.14 57.70
C GLY A 310 -20.28 23.16 58.94
N ALA A 311 -19.55 23.13 60.07
CA ALA A 311 -19.90 23.57 61.42
C ALA A 311 -20.75 22.64 62.31
N ALA A 312 -20.02 21.80 63.05
CA ALA A 312 -19.93 21.83 64.52
C ALA A 312 -21.10 22.46 65.31
N VAL A 313 -21.81 21.60 66.05
CA VAL A 313 -22.46 21.96 67.32
C VAL A 313 -21.77 21.19 68.43
N THR A 314 -21.09 21.94 69.28
CA THR A 314 -20.57 21.54 70.59
C THR A 314 -21.73 21.37 71.57
N ALA A 315 -21.78 20.26 72.29
CA ALA A 315 -22.49 20.16 73.57
C ALA A 315 -21.75 19.20 74.51
N SER A 316 -21.01 19.82 75.42
CA SER A 316 -20.48 19.24 76.66
C SER A 316 -21.61 18.97 77.66
N GLY A 317 -21.57 17.84 78.36
CA GLY A 317 -22.35 17.60 79.60
C GLY A 317 -22.11 16.20 80.20
N PRO A 318 -22.18 16.02 81.54
CA PRO A 318 -21.24 15.15 82.28
C PRO A 318 -21.84 13.88 82.94
N ALA A 319 -20.94 12.98 83.36
CA ALA A 319 -20.94 12.10 84.53
C ALA A 319 -22.21 11.32 84.98
N ALA A 320 -22.12 9.98 84.97
CA ALA A 320 -22.60 8.99 85.96
C ALA A 320 -22.14 7.60 85.45
N GLY A 321 -21.54 6.66 86.18
CA GLY A 321 -21.73 6.26 87.57
C GLY A 321 -22.69 5.06 87.63
N ARG A 322 -22.17 3.88 88.07
CA ARG A 322 -22.86 2.59 88.36
C ARG A 322 -23.08 1.67 87.13
N GLU A 323 -22.85 0.35 87.14
CA GLU A 323 -22.56 -0.68 88.17
C GLU A 323 -21.45 -1.63 87.69
#